data_AF-A0A5K1AZ56-F1
#
_entry.id   AF-A0A5K1AZ56-F1
#
_cell.length_a   1.000
_cell.length_b   1.000
_cell.length_c   1.000
_cell.angle_alpha   90.00
_cell.angle_beta   90.00
_cell.angle_gamma   90.00
#
_symmetry.space_group_name_H-M   'P 1'
#
loop_
_entity.id
_entity.type
_entity.pdbx_description
1 polymer ?
#
loop_
_entity_poly.entity_id
_entity_poly.type
_entity_poly.pdbx_seq_one_letter_code
_entity_poly.pdbx_strand_id
1 'polypeptide(L)' 'KMQEIDGVIKFQGYGLTESTGGITSLMGPEETKRHGSAGKLAANVEAKIIDPESGAALPPGKQGELWLRGEPIMK' A
#
# COMPACT_ATOMS: atom_id res chain seq x y z
N LYS A 1 5.46 -19.84 -0.96
CA LYS A 1 4.00 -19.99 -1.15
C LYS A 1 3.28 -18.78 -0.53
N MET A 2 2.27 -18.23 -1.19
CA MET A 2 1.34 -17.28 -0.54
C MET A 2 0.76 -17.93 0.72
N GLN A 3 0.31 -17.14 1.69
CA GLN A 3 -0.28 -17.69 2.90
C GLN A 3 -1.58 -18.44 2.53
N GLU A 4 -1.55 -19.75 2.66
CA GLU A 4 -2.63 -20.66 2.28
C GLU A 4 -3.33 -21.14 3.55
N ILE A 5 -4.62 -20.87 3.67
CA ILE A 5 -5.46 -21.36 4.77
C ILE A 5 -6.58 -22.15 4.11
N ASP A 6 -6.67 -23.45 4.42
CA ASP A 6 -7.71 -24.36 3.89
C ASP A 6 -7.80 -24.39 2.35
N GLY A 7 -6.65 -24.29 1.66
CA GLY A 7 -6.59 -24.25 0.20
C GLY A 7 -6.88 -22.88 -0.43
N VAL A 8 -7.05 -21.83 0.37
CA VAL A 8 -7.32 -20.46 -0.09
C VAL A 8 -6.09 -19.59 0.07
N ILE A 9 -5.73 -18.88 -1.01
CA ILE A 9 -4.67 -17.87 -1.00
C ILE A 9 -5.19 -16.61 -0.31
N LYS A 10 -4.59 -16.24 0.82
CA LYS A 10 -4.79 -14.94 1.45
C LYS A 10 -3.76 -13.92 0.96
N PHE A 11 -4.27 -12.74 0.64
CA PHE A 11 -3.47 -11.54 0.45
C PHE A 11 -4.19 -10.37 1.12
N GLN A 12 -3.42 -9.35 1.48
CA GLN A 12 -3.95 -8.07 1.93
C GLN A 12 -3.57 -7.00 0.94
N GLY A 13 -4.39 -5.96 0.89
CA GLY A 13 -4.15 -4.74 0.17
C GLY A 13 -4.87 -3.60 0.86
N TYR A 14 -4.38 -2.39 0.63
CA TYR A 14 -5.01 -1.17 1.08
C TYR A 14 -5.43 -0.32 -0.12
N GLY A 15 -6.53 0.40 0.03
CA GLY A 15 -7.09 1.27 -0.98
C GLY A 15 -8.20 2.12 -0.40
N LEU A 16 -8.47 3.25 -1.05
CA LEU A 16 -9.53 4.19 -0.72
C LEU A 16 -10.58 4.18 -1.81
N THR A 17 -11.79 4.62 -1.50
CA THR A 17 -12.83 4.87 -2.52
C THR A 17 -12.35 5.90 -3.53
N GLU A 18 -11.70 6.96 -3.05
CA GLU A 18 -11.09 8.07 -3.77
C GLU A 18 -9.91 7.64 -4.66
N SER A 19 -9.40 6.42 -4.47
CA SER A 19 -8.34 5.82 -5.29
C SER A 19 -8.83 4.66 -6.15
N THR A 20 -10.13 4.60 -6.45
CA THR A 20 -10.76 3.53 -7.25
C THR A 20 -10.47 2.14 -6.67
N GLY A 21 -10.47 2.03 -5.33
CA GLY A 21 -10.22 0.79 -4.62
C GLY A 21 -8.74 0.57 -4.33
N GLY A 22 -8.28 -0.68 -4.49
CA GLY A 22 -6.96 -1.14 -4.03
C GLY A 22 -5.77 -0.50 -4.74
N ILE A 23 -4.88 0.15 -3.98
CA ILE A 23 -3.64 0.77 -4.50
C ILE A 23 -2.37 0.06 -4.02
N THR A 24 -2.48 -0.78 -2.99
CA THR A 24 -1.39 -1.66 -2.57
C THR A 24 -1.85 -3.11 -2.51
N SER A 25 -0.90 -4.03 -2.69
CA SER A 25 -1.14 -5.45 -2.47
C SER A 25 0.13 -6.18 -2.02
N LEU A 26 -0.05 -7.25 -1.25
CA LEU A 26 1.01 -8.20 -0.94
C LEU A 26 1.16 -9.17 -2.13
N MET A 27 2.25 -9.05 -2.88
CA MET A 27 2.54 -9.87 -4.06
C MET A 27 3.62 -10.89 -3.73
N GLY A 28 3.18 -12.05 -3.26
CA GLY A 28 4.04 -13.23 -3.16
C GLY A 28 4.42 -13.64 -1.74
N PRO A 29 5.12 -14.78 -1.62
CA PRO A 29 5.34 -15.48 -0.35
C PRO A 29 6.04 -14.65 0.72
N GLU A 30 7.11 -13.93 0.36
CA GLU A 30 7.91 -13.19 1.33
C GLU A 30 7.18 -11.93 1.82
N GLU A 31 6.37 -11.33 0.97
CA GLU A 31 5.59 -10.15 1.32
C GLU A 31 4.45 -10.53 2.26
N THR A 32 3.79 -11.67 2.02
CA THR A 32 2.73 -12.18 2.91
C THR A 32 3.19 -12.48 4.34
N LYS A 33 4.49 -12.65 4.58
CA LYS A 33 5.04 -12.84 5.94
C LYS A 33 5.19 -11.54 6.74
N ARG A 34 5.11 -10.37 6.09
CA ARG A 34 5.23 -9.07 6.77
C ARG A 34 3.90 -8.65 7.36
N HIS A 35 3.61 -9.15 8.56
CA HIS A 35 2.43 -8.75 9.32
C HIS A 35 2.37 -7.23 9.52
N GLY A 36 1.19 -6.65 9.35
CA GLY A 36 0.97 -5.20 9.40
C GLY A 36 1.33 -4.44 8.11
N SER A 37 1.89 -5.12 7.10
CA SER A 37 2.15 -4.50 5.80
C SER A 37 0.89 -4.45 4.93
N ALA A 38 0.64 -3.32 4.30
CA ALA A 38 -0.34 -3.18 3.22
C ALA A 38 0.19 -3.68 1.85
N GLY A 39 1.50 -3.95 1.77
CA GLY A 39 2.16 -4.44 0.57
C GLY A 39 2.78 -3.34 -0.29
N LYS A 40 2.99 -3.64 -1.57
CA LYS A 40 3.63 -2.74 -2.54
C LYS A 40 2.57 -1.97 -3.31
N LEU A 41 2.96 -0.79 -3.78
CA LEU A 41 2.13 0.01 -4.69
C LEU A 41 1.79 -0.77 -5.95
N ALA A 42 0.58 -0.58 -6.44
CA ALA A 42 0.16 -1.00 -7.76
C ALA A 42 1.03 -0.32 -8.84
N ALA A 43 1.09 -0.93 -10.01
CA ALA A 43 1.81 -0.36 -11.14
C ALA A 43 1.30 1.06 -11.45
N ASN A 44 2.23 1.95 -11.83
CA ASN A 44 1.93 3.34 -12.20
C ASN A 44 1.29 4.20 -11.08
N VAL A 45 1.37 3.76 -9.83
CA VAL A 45 1.03 4.56 -8.65
C VAL A 45 2.31 5.00 -7.95
N GLU A 46 2.39 6.28 -7.62
CA GLU A 46 3.43 6.87 -6.80
C GLU A 46 2.88 7.22 -5.41
N ALA A 47 3.74 7.13 -4.40
CA ALA A 47 3.39 7.52 -3.05
C ALA A 47 4.51 8.30 -2.35
N LYS A 48 4.12 9.14 -1.41
CA LYS A 48 5.03 9.78 -0.44
C LYS A 48 4.46 9.67 0.96
N ILE A 49 5.36 9.60 1.93
CA ILE A 49 5.00 9.79 3.34
C ILE A 49 5.29 11.25 3.68
N ILE A 50 4.27 11.96 4.14
CA ILE A 50 4.29 13.40 4.38
C ILE A 50 4.12 13.65 5.88
N ASP A 51 4.87 14.61 6.42
CA ASP A 51 4.59 15.16 7.74
C ASP A 51 3.31 16.02 7.65
N PRO A 52 2.24 15.68 8.39
CA PRO A 52 0.96 16.37 8.29
C PRO A 52 0.99 17.82 8.78
N GLU A 53 1.96 18.21 9.62
CA GLU A 53 2.08 19.58 10.12
C GLU A 53 2.87 20.47 9.17
N SER A 54 4.02 19.97 8.67
CA SER A 54 4.93 20.76 7.84
C SER A 54 4.73 20.60 6.33
N GLY A 55 4.04 19.54 5.90
CA GLY A 55 3.91 19.17 4.49
C GLY A 55 5.19 18.62 3.86
N ALA A 56 6.25 18.40 4.65
CA ALA A 56 7.54 17.92 4.15
C ALA A 56 7.51 16.41 3.87
N ALA A 57 8.27 15.97 2.84
CA ALA A 57 8.47 14.56 2.57
C ALA A 57 9.41 13.92 3.61
N LEU A 58 8.98 12.80 4.19
CA LEU A 58 9.73 12.07 5.20
C LEU A 58 10.61 10.97 4.57
N PRO A 59 11.79 10.67 5.16
CA PRO A 59 12.65 9.59 4.69
C PRO A 59 12.06 8.20 5.02
N PRO A 60 12.55 7.11 4.40
CA PRO A 60 12.11 5.75 4.68
C PRO A 60 12.16 5.39 6.18
N GLY A 61 11.13 4.68 6.64
CA GLY A 61 11.02 4.21 8.03
C GLY A 61 10.44 5.22 9.03
N LYS A 62 10.06 6.42 8.57
CA LYS A 62 9.30 7.39 9.37
C LYS A 62 7.79 7.24 9.15
N GLN A 63 7.03 7.51 10.20
CA GLN A 63 5.56 7.53 10.16
C GLN A 63 5.07 8.93 9.76
N GLY A 64 4.03 8.98 8.94
CA GLY A 64 3.37 10.21 8.48
C GLY A 64 2.13 9.88 7.66
N GLU A 65 1.59 10.88 6.97
CA GLU A 65 0.44 10.77 6.08
C GLU A 65 0.83 10.17 4.73
N LEU A 66 0.03 9.25 4.20
CA LEU A 66 0.24 8.64 2.88
C LEU A 66 -0.42 9.49 1.80
N TRP A 67 0.39 10.10 0.94
CA TRP A 67 -0.09 10.82 -0.25
C TRP A 67 0.14 9.99 -1.51
N LEU A 68 -0.85 9.95 -2.38
CA LEU A 68 -0.87 9.10 -3.57
C LEU A 68 -1.03 9.93 -4.84
N ARG A 69 -0.39 9.48 -5.93
CA ARG A 69 -0.55 10.03 -7.27
C ARG A 69 -0.56 8.91 -8.30
N GLY A 70 -1.49 8.96 -9.25
CA GLY A 70 -1.57 7.98 -10.35
C GLY A 70 -2.94 7.99 -11.01
N GLU A 71 -3.12 7.15 -12.03
CA GLU A 71 -4.40 6.99 -12.74
C GLU A 71 -5.58 6.58 -11.86
N PRO A 72 -5.42 5.71 -10.84
CA PRO A 72 -6.54 5.29 -10.00
C PRO A 72 -7.11 6.41 -9.11
N ILE A 73 -6.41 7.55 -8.99
CA ILE A 73 -6.84 8.67 -8.14
C ILE A 73 -8.00 9.41 -8.83
N MET A 74 -9.12 9.47 -8.14
CA MET A 74 -10.32 10.17 -8.62
C MET A 74 -10.05 11.68 -8.77
N LYS A 75 -10.76 12.29 -9.72
CA LYS A 75 -10.71 13.73 -9.99
C LYS A 75 -11.89 14.45 -9.36
#